data_AF-A0AAJ6JNR0-F1
#
_entry.id   AF-A0AAJ6JNR0-F1
#
_cell.length_a   1.000
_cell.length_b   1.000
_cell.length_c   1.000
_cell.angle_alpha   90.00
_cell.angle_beta   90.00
_cell.angle_gamma   90.00
#
_symmetry.space_group_name_H-M   'P 1'
#
loop_
_entity.id
_entity.type
_entity.pdbx_description
1 polymer ?
#
loop_
_entity_poly.entity_id
_entity_poly.type
_entity_poly.pdbx_seq_one_letter_code
_entity_poly.pdbx_strand_id
1 'polypeptide(L)'
;MAADRVERRLSAIFVADVAGYSRLMGADEEGTHARLNEHLSALLHPEIEKHGGRLIRSAGDGILVEFASVVSAMRCAVAIQRGMITRNTDVRIEKRIEFRIGINAGDIIIEDGDIFGDGVNVAARLEALCEPGGICVSQRVREDTQDKLDVEFEDSGEHQLKNIARPVRVYRVSFGNAVARPALALPDKPSVAVLAFENMSRDPEQEYFADGISEDIITELSRFSDLFVIARNSSFRYKGRAVDLRQVGRELGVRYVLEGSVRRGNDRVRITAQLIDAASGVHRWAERYDQKLKDVFAIQDDVARTIAAILVAHVNMAEAERALLKPPATWQAYDHYMRAAAAWISFQSSWQMPELLRTRGHLADSLAIDRKYARCYAMLASTHRVAWLNPLNDEYLSPTILDLAIKLARTAIALNPSLPEAYAELGYNIIRKRDFDAATAAAERALALNPNFADYRLAQIFYSVGEPARAIAIAKLQMRLDPFHPHFAPLMAGVAHYHLKEYHDAQHWLTEAIGRAPNHQYGHAFLAATYAQLGRMEDARAEASEVLRLNPRYSISGTQKQVSILKRAEDLEHLVDGLRKAGLPP
;
A
#
# COMPACT_ATOMS: atom_id res chain seq x y z
N MET A 1 -42.67 19.91 43.72
CA MET A 1 -41.61 19.19 42.97
C MET A 1 -41.44 19.93 41.66
N ALA A 2 -40.37 20.73 41.54
CA ALA A 2 -40.03 21.36 40.27
C ALA A 2 -39.55 20.25 39.33
N ALA A 3 -40.13 20.15 38.13
CA ALA A 3 -39.63 19.24 37.12
C ALA A 3 -38.20 19.67 36.77
N ASP A 4 -37.22 18.80 36.98
CA ASP A 4 -35.86 19.03 36.51
C ASP A 4 -35.92 19.30 35.01
N ARG A 5 -35.58 20.54 34.66
CA ARG A 5 -35.72 21.04 33.30
C ARG A 5 -34.50 20.55 32.54
N VAL A 6 -34.65 19.39 31.89
CA VAL A 6 -33.61 18.78 31.04
C VAL A 6 -33.07 19.83 30.07
N GLU A 7 -31.84 20.28 30.29
CA GLU A 7 -31.20 21.32 29.48
C GLU A 7 -30.70 20.69 28.18
N ARG A 8 -31.12 21.25 27.05
CA ARG A 8 -30.72 20.79 25.71
C ARG A 8 -30.06 21.92 24.94
N ARG A 9 -28.94 21.61 24.29
CA ARG A 9 -28.27 22.53 23.36
C ARG A 9 -27.51 21.80 22.27
N LEU A 10 -27.34 22.48 21.14
CA LEU A 10 -26.47 22.04 20.06
C LEU A 10 -25.02 22.29 20.44
N SER A 11 -24.17 21.25 20.39
CA SER A 11 -22.75 21.37 20.72
C SER A 11 -21.87 20.54 19.79
N ALA A 12 -20.59 20.89 19.73
CA ALA A 12 -19.57 20.05 19.12
C ALA A 12 -19.04 19.08 20.18
N ILE A 13 -19.10 17.80 19.87
CA ILE A 13 -18.77 16.70 20.76
C ILE A 13 -17.49 16.08 20.25
N PHE A 14 -16.47 16.07 21.10
CA PHE A 14 -15.15 15.53 20.84
C PHE A 14 -14.97 14.28 21.70
N VAL A 15 -14.66 13.16 21.07
CA VAL A 15 -14.32 11.90 21.75
C VAL A 15 -12.93 11.48 21.32
N ALA A 16 -12.09 11.09 22.27
CA ALA A 16 -10.80 10.50 21.99
C ALA A 16 -10.52 9.27 22.85
N ASP A 17 -9.74 8.33 22.31
CA ASP A 17 -9.21 7.17 23.04
C ASP A 17 -7.78 6.86 22.61
N VAL A 18 -7.13 5.88 23.26
CA VAL A 18 -5.78 5.43 22.86
C VAL A 18 -5.88 4.14 22.05
N ALA A 19 -5.37 4.17 20.83
CA ALA A 19 -5.34 2.99 19.96
C ALA A 19 -4.52 1.86 20.60
N GLY A 20 -5.16 0.70 20.83
CA GLY A 20 -4.50 -0.46 21.40
C GLY A 20 -4.12 -0.32 22.87
N TYR A 21 -4.83 0.52 23.64
CA TYR A 21 -4.55 0.77 25.05
C TYR A 21 -4.38 -0.51 25.89
N SER A 22 -5.27 -1.50 25.74
CA SER A 22 -5.17 -2.76 26.49
C SER A 22 -3.88 -3.53 26.21
N ARG A 23 -3.35 -3.47 24.98
CA ARG A 23 -2.07 -4.07 24.60
C ARG A 23 -0.90 -3.33 25.26
N LEU A 24 -0.93 -2.00 25.27
CA LEU A 24 0.10 -1.17 25.92
C LEU A 24 0.13 -1.44 27.44
N MET A 25 -1.04 -1.48 28.08
CA MET A 25 -1.19 -1.81 29.49
C MET A 25 -0.69 -3.22 29.81
N GLY A 26 -0.97 -4.21 28.96
CA GLY A 26 -0.46 -5.58 29.14
C GLY A 26 1.06 -5.70 29.01
N ALA A 27 1.71 -4.83 28.24
CA ALA A 27 3.16 -4.87 28.01
C ALA A 27 3.97 -4.10 29.07
N ASP A 28 3.44 -2.98 29.57
CA ASP A 28 4.10 -2.07 30.50
C ASP A 28 3.03 -1.22 31.20
N GLU A 29 2.40 -1.77 32.23
CA GLU A 29 1.27 -1.15 32.92
C GLU A 29 1.64 0.20 33.53
N GLU A 30 2.67 0.22 34.40
CA GLU A 30 3.14 1.43 35.08
C GLU A 30 3.66 2.48 34.09
N GLY A 31 4.46 2.07 33.11
CA GLY A 31 5.04 3.00 32.15
C GLY A 31 4.00 3.55 31.16
N THR A 32 3.02 2.76 30.75
CA THR A 32 1.93 3.22 29.89
C THR A 32 1.05 4.22 30.61
N HIS A 33 0.65 3.92 31.85
CA HIS A 33 -0.13 4.83 32.67
C HIS A 33 0.61 6.14 32.93
N ALA A 34 1.91 6.09 33.24
CA ALA A 34 2.73 7.29 33.43
C ALA A 34 2.81 8.16 32.15
N ARG A 35 3.08 7.55 30.99
CA ARG A 35 3.14 8.26 29.69
C ARG A 35 1.79 8.88 29.32
N LEU A 36 0.69 8.14 29.54
CA LEU A 36 -0.65 8.64 29.26
C LEU A 36 -0.96 9.87 30.13
N ASN A 37 -0.71 9.78 31.43
CA ASN A 37 -0.92 10.92 32.34
C ASN A 37 -0.05 12.13 31.99
N GLU A 38 1.18 11.90 31.52
CA GLU A 38 2.02 12.99 31.02
C GLU A 38 1.41 13.66 29.78
N HIS A 39 0.92 12.88 28.80
CA HIS A 39 0.27 13.44 27.61
C HIS A 39 -1.05 14.15 27.96
N LEU A 40 -1.85 13.60 28.87
CA LEU A 40 -3.08 14.23 29.35
C LEU A 40 -2.79 15.60 29.98
N SER A 41 -1.87 15.65 30.93
CA SER A 41 -1.55 16.86 31.69
C SER A 41 -0.77 17.90 30.89
N ALA A 42 0.17 17.48 30.05
CA ALA A 42 1.11 18.38 29.38
C ALA A 42 0.75 18.70 27.92
N LEU A 43 -0.32 18.11 27.37
CA LEU A 43 -0.80 18.41 26.01
C LEU A 43 -2.32 18.51 25.92
N LEU A 44 -3.06 17.45 26.29
CA LEU A 44 -4.50 17.41 26.01
C LEU A 44 -5.28 18.43 26.85
N HIS A 45 -5.10 18.46 28.17
CA HIS A 45 -5.81 19.43 29.02
C HIS A 45 -5.48 20.89 28.64
N PRO A 46 -4.21 21.29 28.43
CA PRO A 46 -3.89 22.64 27.97
C PRO A 46 -4.52 23.01 26.63
N GLU A 47 -4.51 22.12 25.64
CA GLU A 47 -5.11 22.42 24.33
C GLU A 47 -6.65 22.46 24.40
N ILE A 48 -7.27 21.60 25.20
CA ILE A 48 -8.72 21.64 25.46
C ILE A 48 -9.10 22.99 26.07
N GLU A 49 -8.42 23.43 27.12
CA GLU A 49 -8.70 24.69 27.80
C GLU A 49 -8.47 25.90 26.89
N LYS A 50 -7.33 25.93 26.19
CA LYS A 50 -6.95 26.98 25.23
C LYS A 50 -7.97 27.16 24.10
N HIS A 51 -8.62 26.07 23.69
CA HIS A 51 -9.66 26.10 22.66
C HIS A 51 -11.09 26.21 23.22
N GLY A 52 -11.25 26.42 24.53
CA GLY A 52 -12.54 26.62 25.18
C GLY A 52 -13.40 25.37 25.28
N GLY A 53 -12.76 24.20 25.34
CA GLY A 53 -13.43 22.92 25.56
C GLY A 53 -13.71 22.67 27.05
N ARG A 54 -14.86 22.07 27.34
CA ARG A 54 -15.25 21.60 28.66
C ARG A 54 -15.07 20.09 28.73
N LEU A 55 -14.06 19.64 29.48
CA LEU A 55 -13.85 18.21 29.74
C LEU A 55 -15.02 17.69 30.58
N ILE A 56 -15.78 16.74 30.02
CA ILE A 56 -16.95 16.14 30.68
C ILE A 56 -16.52 14.89 31.45
N ARG A 57 -15.73 14.03 30.80
CA ARG A 57 -15.29 12.75 31.36
C ARG A 57 -13.90 12.40 30.86
N SER A 58 -13.09 11.83 31.76
CA SER A 58 -11.87 11.10 31.46
C SER A 58 -11.93 9.77 32.20
N ALA A 59 -12.03 8.65 31.49
CA ALA A 59 -12.16 7.32 32.09
C ALA A 59 -11.26 6.32 31.36
N GLY A 60 -10.23 5.81 32.05
CA GLY A 60 -9.19 5.02 31.42
C GLY A 60 -8.44 5.86 30.39
N ASP A 61 -8.44 5.40 29.14
CA ASP A 61 -7.88 6.10 27.98
C ASP A 61 -8.90 6.96 27.22
N GLY A 62 -10.19 6.86 27.57
CA GLY A 62 -11.28 7.56 26.91
C GLY A 62 -11.53 8.97 27.47
N ILE A 63 -11.71 9.94 26.58
CA ILE A 63 -11.93 11.35 26.88
C ILE A 63 -13.18 11.83 26.13
N LEU A 64 -14.05 12.55 26.83
CA LEU A 64 -15.23 13.21 26.28
C LEU A 64 -15.19 14.70 26.60
N VAL A 65 -15.18 15.54 25.56
CA VAL A 65 -15.08 17.00 25.67
C VAL A 65 -16.21 17.64 24.86
N GLU A 66 -16.80 18.67 25.45
CA GLU A 66 -17.80 19.50 24.80
C GLU A 66 -17.18 20.83 24.37
N PHE A 67 -17.48 21.27 23.14
CA PHE A 67 -17.15 22.60 22.65
C PHE A 67 -18.40 23.33 22.18
N ALA A 68 -18.46 24.64 22.46
CA ALA A 68 -19.50 25.52 21.92
C ALA A 68 -19.35 25.78 20.41
N SER A 69 -18.19 25.46 19.83
CA SER A 69 -17.87 25.71 18.41
C SER A 69 -17.19 24.50 17.79
N VAL A 70 -17.70 24.08 16.63
CA VAL A 70 -17.10 23.02 15.81
C VAL A 70 -15.68 23.41 15.35
N VAL A 71 -15.47 24.68 15.01
CA VAL A 71 -14.16 25.20 14.60
C VAL A 71 -13.16 25.09 15.75
N SER A 72 -13.58 25.37 16.99
CA SER A 72 -12.72 25.22 18.16
C SER A 72 -12.39 23.76 18.45
N ALA A 73 -13.38 22.86 18.39
CA ALA A 73 -13.17 21.43 18.54
C ALA A 73 -12.15 20.90 17.51
N MET A 74 -12.29 21.32 16.25
CA MET A 74 -11.36 20.95 15.19
C MET A 74 -9.95 21.50 15.41
N ARG A 75 -9.80 22.77 15.80
CA ARG A 75 -8.47 23.34 16.11
C ARG A 75 -7.80 22.59 17.26
N CYS A 76 -8.55 22.27 18.30
CA CYS A 76 -8.08 21.45 19.41
C CYS A 76 -7.63 20.07 18.94
N ALA A 77 -8.45 19.37 18.15
CA ALA A 77 -8.12 18.05 17.63
C ALA A 77 -6.83 18.06 16.80
N VAL A 78 -6.69 19.04 15.90
CA VAL A 78 -5.49 19.22 15.08
C VAL A 78 -4.27 19.54 15.94
N ALA A 79 -4.40 20.40 16.94
CA ALA A 79 -3.31 20.75 17.84
C ALA A 79 -2.85 19.54 18.67
N ILE A 80 -3.78 18.77 19.22
CA ILE A 80 -3.50 17.54 19.97
C ILE A 80 -2.78 16.53 19.07
N GLN A 81 -3.27 16.25 17.87
CA GLN A 81 -2.62 15.28 16.98
C GLN A 81 -1.22 15.73 16.55
N ARG A 82 -1.02 17.03 16.26
CA ARG A 82 0.31 17.58 15.96
C ARG A 82 1.27 17.50 17.15
N GLY A 83 0.78 17.78 18.35
CA GLY A 83 1.57 17.65 19.58
C GLY A 83 1.97 16.20 19.86
N MET A 84 1.07 15.25 19.62
CA MET A 84 1.33 13.83 19.79
C MET A 84 2.31 13.27 18.77
N ILE A 85 2.23 13.72 17.52
CA ILE A 85 3.25 13.44 16.50
C ILE A 85 4.65 13.81 17.01
N THR A 86 4.80 15.03 17.51
CA THR A 86 6.10 15.54 18.01
C THR A 86 6.61 14.68 19.16
N ARG A 87 5.73 14.34 20.11
CA ARG A 87 6.06 13.54 21.29
C ARG A 87 6.39 12.08 20.98
N ASN A 88 5.88 11.53 19.88
CA ASN A 88 6.15 10.15 19.45
C ASN A 88 7.38 9.99 18.54
N THR A 89 8.04 11.08 18.15
CA THR A 89 9.18 11.08 17.19
C THR A 89 10.27 10.07 17.58
N ASP A 90 10.76 10.15 18.83
CA ASP A 90 11.86 9.32 19.34
C ASP A 90 11.39 8.13 20.20
N VAL A 91 10.07 7.89 20.24
CA VAL A 91 9.47 6.79 21.00
C VAL A 91 9.36 5.57 20.09
N ARG A 92 9.83 4.42 20.59
CA ARG A 92 9.69 3.13 19.89
C ARG A 92 8.22 2.82 19.63
N ILE A 93 7.92 2.28 18.45
CA ILE A 93 6.53 2.11 17.96
C ILE A 93 5.66 1.29 18.93
N GLU A 94 6.24 0.32 19.64
CA GLU A 94 5.52 -0.55 20.57
C GLU A 94 5.07 0.19 21.83
N LYS A 95 5.67 1.35 22.13
CA LYS A 95 5.42 2.18 23.32
C LYS A 95 4.69 3.49 23.01
N ARG A 96 4.43 3.79 21.73
CA ARG A 96 3.76 5.02 21.32
C ARG A 96 2.32 5.05 21.83
N ILE A 97 1.88 6.24 22.25
CA ILE A 97 0.48 6.52 22.56
C ILE A 97 -0.07 7.29 21.36
N GLU A 98 -1.03 6.70 20.66
CA GLU A 98 -1.65 7.30 19.48
C GLU A 98 -3.14 7.47 19.74
N PHE A 99 -3.61 8.72 19.75
CA PHE A 99 -5.01 9.00 19.99
C PHE A 99 -5.81 8.87 18.71
N ARG A 100 -7.03 8.32 18.83
CA ARG A 100 -8.07 8.39 17.79
C ARG A 100 -9.06 9.45 18.21
N ILE A 101 -9.53 10.28 17.27
CA ILE A 101 -10.44 11.40 17.60
C ILE A 101 -11.66 11.40 16.69
N GLY A 102 -12.84 11.40 17.30
CA GLY A 102 -14.14 11.53 16.63
C GLY A 102 -14.80 12.85 16.99
N ILE A 103 -15.25 13.62 15.98
CA ILE A 103 -15.98 14.88 16.21
C ILE A 103 -17.34 14.87 15.51
N ASN A 104 -18.39 15.19 16.26
CA ASN A 104 -19.73 15.38 15.73
C ASN A 104 -20.36 16.67 16.25
N ALA A 105 -21.26 17.26 15.45
CA ALA A 105 -22.11 18.38 15.88
C ALA A 105 -23.56 17.90 16.02
N GLY A 106 -24.11 17.96 17.24
CA GLY A 106 -25.44 17.42 17.52
C GLY A 106 -26.04 17.94 18.83
N ASP A 107 -27.34 17.70 18.98
CA ASP A 107 -28.04 18.04 20.23
C ASP A 107 -27.60 17.10 21.34
N ILE A 108 -27.32 17.70 22.50
CA ILE A 108 -27.00 17.00 23.73
C ILE A 108 -28.02 17.32 24.82
N ILE A 109 -28.17 16.38 25.73
CA ILE A 109 -28.89 16.52 27.00
C ILE A 109 -27.84 16.65 28.09
N ILE A 110 -27.96 17.67 28.93
CA ILE A 110 -27.07 17.88 30.07
C ILE A 110 -27.80 17.44 31.34
N GLU A 111 -27.20 16.52 32.08
CA GLU A 111 -27.72 15.98 33.35
C GLU A 111 -26.54 15.69 34.28
N ASP A 112 -26.58 16.20 35.52
CA ASP A 112 -25.55 16.02 36.54
C ASP A 112 -24.10 16.32 36.10
N GLY A 113 -23.93 17.28 35.19
CA GLY A 113 -22.62 17.67 34.65
C GLY A 113 -22.08 16.76 33.55
N ASP A 114 -22.80 15.71 33.17
CA ASP A 114 -22.50 14.83 32.03
C ASP A 114 -23.32 15.22 30.79
N ILE A 115 -22.98 14.65 29.63
CA ILE A 115 -23.70 14.87 28.36
C ILE A 115 -24.17 13.55 27.75
N PHE A 116 -25.43 13.54 27.31
CA PHE A 116 -26.09 12.38 26.73
C PHE A 116 -26.76 12.71 25.40
N GLY A 117 -26.99 11.68 24.59
CA GLY A 117 -27.79 11.78 23.37
C GLY A 117 -27.11 11.13 22.16
N ASP A 118 -27.87 11.05 21.07
CA ASP A 118 -27.41 10.45 19.81
C ASP A 118 -26.16 11.13 19.27
N GLY A 119 -26.00 12.44 19.50
CA GLY A 119 -24.82 13.18 19.10
C GLY A 119 -23.52 12.64 19.70
N VAL A 120 -23.57 12.21 20.97
CA VAL A 120 -22.43 11.65 21.72
C VAL A 120 -22.10 10.26 21.19
N ASN A 121 -23.13 9.44 20.95
CA ASN A 121 -22.97 8.12 20.35
C ASN A 121 -22.34 8.21 18.96
N VAL A 122 -22.76 9.16 18.12
CA VAL A 122 -22.15 9.36 16.79
C VAL A 122 -20.66 9.73 16.93
N ALA A 123 -20.29 10.66 17.82
CA ALA A 123 -18.89 11.05 18.01
C ALA A 123 -18.00 9.86 18.43
N ALA A 124 -18.46 9.05 19.39
CA ALA A 124 -17.74 7.85 19.83
C ALA A 124 -17.62 6.80 18.71
N ARG A 125 -18.59 6.69 17.82
CA ARG A 125 -18.49 5.77 16.67
C ARG A 125 -17.59 6.31 15.55
N LEU A 126 -17.51 7.63 15.38
CA LEU A 126 -16.54 8.24 14.48
C LEU A 126 -15.11 8.02 14.96
N GLU A 127 -14.86 8.17 16.27
CA GLU A 127 -13.56 7.86 16.89
C GLU A 127 -13.14 6.41 16.59
N ALA A 128 -14.04 5.45 16.82
CA ALA A 128 -13.76 4.04 16.60
C ALA A 128 -13.49 3.67 15.13
N LEU A 129 -13.91 4.50 14.17
CA LEU A 129 -13.62 4.34 12.73
C LEU A 129 -12.27 4.95 12.31
N CYS A 130 -11.61 5.70 13.21
CA CYS A 130 -10.34 6.31 12.89
C CYS A 130 -9.17 5.34 13.00
N GLU A 131 -8.21 5.55 12.10
CA GLU A 131 -6.87 5.00 12.25
C GLU A 131 -6.14 5.67 13.44
N PRO A 132 -5.14 5.00 14.04
CA PRO A 132 -4.29 5.60 15.08
C PRO A 132 -3.69 6.95 14.62
N GLY A 133 -3.81 7.99 15.45
CA GLY A 133 -3.38 9.35 15.12
C GLY A 133 -4.31 10.11 14.17
N GLY A 134 -5.47 9.54 13.85
CA GLY A 134 -6.46 10.12 12.93
C GLY A 134 -7.52 11.01 13.60
N ILE A 135 -8.19 11.80 12.76
CA ILE A 135 -9.41 12.54 13.12
C ILE A 135 -10.51 12.18 12.12
N CYS A 136 -11.68 11.80 12.61
CA CYS A 136 -12.86 11.50 11.81
C CYS A 136 -14.02 12.38 12.24
N VAL A 137 -14.76 12.89 11.25
CA VAL A 137 -15.81 13.86 11.50
C VAL A 137 -17.09 13.53 10.74
N SER A 138 -18.23 13.96 11.26
CA SER A 138 -19.49 13.88 10.53
C SER A 138 -19.56 14.93 9.43
N GLN A 139 -20.44 14.71 8.45
CA GLN A 139 -20.72 15.68 7.38
C GLN A 139 -20.98 17.10 7.89
N ARG A 140 -21.76 17.24 8.97
CA ARG A 140 -22.10 18.54 9.53
C ARG A 140 -20.85 19.30 10.03
N VAL A 141 -19.90 18.58 10.64
CA VAL A 141 -18.64 19.17 11.08
C VAL A 141 -17.83 19.67 9.90
N ARG A 142 -17.76 18.89 8.80
CA ARG A 142 -17.10 19.30 7.56
C ARG A 142 -17.75 20.54 6.95
N GLU A 143 -19.08 20.60 6.88
CA GLU A 143 -19.82 21.76 6.36
C GLU A 143 -19.57 23.02 7.20
N ASP A 144 -19.63 22.90 8.53
CA ASP A 144 -19.47 24.04 9.44
C ASP A 144 -18.01 24.57 9.52
N THR A 145 -17.04 23.77 9.07
CA THR A 145 -15.60 24.09 9.11
C THR A 145 -14.97 24.32 7.74
N GLN A 146 -15.74 24.13 6.66
CA GLN A 146 -15.30 24.39 5.30
C GLN A 146 -14.77 25.83 5.18
N ASP A 147 -13.58 25.98 4.57
CA ASP A 147 -12.86 27.24 4.34
C ASP A 147 -12.42 28.01 5.61
N LYS A 148 -12.60 27.43 6.81
CA LYS A 148 -12.22 28.08 8.09
C LYS A 148 -10.95 27.51 8.71
N LEU A 149 -10.43 26.41 8.17
CA LEU A 149 -9.28 25.66 8.66
C LEU A 149 -8.39 25.23 7.51
N ASP A 150 -7.09 25.25 7.73
CA ASP A 150 -6.08 24.74 6.80
C ASP A 150 -5.94 23.21 6.96
N VAL A 151 -7.00 22.50 6.57
CA VAL A 151 -7.11 21.03 6.64
C VAL A 151 -7.88 20.52 5.42
N GLU A 152 -7.52 19.35 4.92
CA GLU A 152 -8.24 18.65 3.86
C GLU A 152 -9.19 17.59 4.45
N PHE A 153 -10.31 17.35 3.79
CA PHE A 153 -11.28 16.34 4.18
C PHE A 153 -11.34 15.24 3.10
N GLU A 154 -11.00 14.01 3.48
CA GLU A 154 -11.17 12.82 2.65
C GLU A 154 -12.53 12.18 2.95
N ASP A 155 -13.39 12.09 1.94
CA ASP A 155 -14.70 11.46 2.07
C ASP A 155 -14.58 9.94 2.16
N SER A 156 -15.03 9.38 3.27
CA SER A 156 -15.04 7.93 3.50
C SER A 156 -16.39 7.29 3.17
N GLY A 157 -17.37 8.05 2.69
CA GLY A 157 -18.70 7.57 2.35
C GLY A 157 -19.65 7.42 3.54
N GLU A 158 -20.83 6.88 3.27
CA GLU A 158 -21.88 6.65 4.27
C GLU A 158 -21.62 5.37 5.07
N HIS A 159 -21.68 5.50 6.40
CA HIS A 159 -21.51 4.39 7.33
C HIS A 159 -22.78 4.17 8.14
N GLN A 160 -23.24 2.92 8.22
CA GLN A 160 -24.30 2.53 9.13
C GLN A 160 -23.71 2.33 10.53
N LEU A 161 -23.87 3.33 11.40
CA LEU A 161 -23.35 3.25 12.76
C LEU A 161 -24.28 2.42 13.66
N LYS A 162 -23.69 1.62 14.55
CA LYS A 162 -24.45 0.79 15.51
C LYS A 162 -25.38 1.68 16.34
N ASN A 163 -26.66 1.32 16.38
CA ASN A 163 -27.73 2.02 17.11
C ASN A 163 -28.03 3.45 16.62
N ILE A 164 -27.66 3.80 15.38
CA ILE A 164 -28.08 5.05 14.73
C ILE A 164 -28.98 4.68 13.55
N ALA A 165 -30.21 5.22 13.50
CA ALA A 165 -31.20 4.82 12.50
C ALA A 165 -30.83 5.21 11.06
N ARG A 166 -30.11 6.33 10.88
CA ARG A 166 -29.68 6.84 9.58
C ARG A 166 -28.18 6.63 9.34
N PRO A 167 -27.75 6.34 8.09
CA PRO A 167 -26.34 6.37 7.74
C PRO A 167 -25.73 7.74 8.04
N VAL A 168 -24.48 7.75 8.49
CA VAL A 168 -23.71 8.97 8.72
C VAL A 168 -22.57 8.99 7.71
N ARG A 169 -22.47 10.07 6.92
CA ARG A 169 -21.34 10.28 6.03
C ARG A 169 -20.13 10.77 6.83
N VAL A 170 -19.02 10.06 6.68
CA VAL A 170 -17.81 10.24 7.49
C VAL A 170 -16.70 10.83 6.64
N TYR A 171 -15.99 11.80 7.20
CA TYR A 171 -14.81 12.38 6.57
C TYR A 171 -13.60 12.17 7.47
N ARG A 172 -12.49 11.72 6.89
CA ARG A 172 -11.18 11.74 7.55
C ARG A 172 -10.54 13.10 7.33
N VAL A 173 -9.90 13.62 8.36
CA VAL A 173 -9.26 14.94 8.28
C VAL A 173 -7.76 14.76 8.09
N SER A 174 -7.23 15.34 7.02
CA SER A 174 -5.81 15.50 6.78
C SER A 174 -5.41 16.92 7.18
N PHE A 175 -4.76 17.06 8.32
CA PHE A 175 -4.46 18.36 8.91
C PHE A 175 -2.96 18.67 8.83
N GLY A 176 -2.46 18.78 7.60
CA GLY A 176 -1.03 18.92 7.36
C GLY A 176 -0.28 17.72 7.94
N ASN A 177 -0.73 16.53 7.59
CA ASN A 177 0.03 15.32 7.83
C ASN A 177 1.21 15.30 6.87
N ALA A 178 2.34 15.74 7.40
CA ALA A 178 3.37 14.75 7.55
C ALA A 178 3.91 14.97 8.98
N VAL A 179 3.90 13.92 9.82
CA VAL A 179 5.21 13.50 10.33
C VAL A 179 6.04 13.56 9.08
N ALA A 180 6.91 14.56 8.89
CA ALA A 180 7.76 14.59 7.70
C ALA A 180 8.36 13.20 7.68
N ARG A 181 7.84 12.32 6.81
CA ARG A 181 8.41 10.98 6.66
C ARG A 181 9.86 11.33 6.42
N PRO A 182 10.77 10.94 7.33
CA PRO A 182 12.12 11.46 7.32
C PRO A 182 12.58 11.37 5.88
N ALA A 183 12.91 12.54 5.30
CA ALA A 183 13.02 12.68 3.86
C ALA A 183 13.88 11.52 3.37
N LEU A 184 13.32 10.70 2.48
CA LEU A 184 14.05 9.52 2.05
C LEU A 184 15.34 10.01 1.42
N ALA A 185 16.47 9.47 1.89
CA ALA A 185 17.77 9.86 1.38
C ALA A 185 17.78 9.69 -0.14
N LEU A 186 18.27 10.70 -0.86
CA LEU A 186 18.46 10.59 -2.30
C LEU A 186 19.43 9.43 -2.56
N PRO A 187 19.13 8.58 -3.56
CA PRO A 187 20.07 7.54 -3.96
C PRO A 187 21.29 8.18 -4.65
N ASP A 188 22.38 7.43 -4.73
CA ASP A 188 23.61 7.89 -5.40
C ASP A 188 23.43 8.10 -6.92
N LYS A 189 22.40 7.46 -7.49
CA LYS A 189 22.03 7.56 -8.90
C LYS A 189 21.02 8.69 -9.14
N PRO A 190 21.00 9.30 -10.34
CA PRO A 190 19.90 10.17 -10.75
C PRO A 190 18.56 9.47 -10.53
N SER A 191 17.65 10.14 -9.80
CA SER A 191 16.39 9.56 -9.36
C SER A 191 15.19 10.30 -9.91
N VAL A 192 14.20 9.54 -10.38
CA VAL A 192 13.00 10.09 -11.02
C VAL A 192 11.74 9.37 -10.54
N ALA A 193 10.69 10.13 -10.27
CA ALA A 193 9.33 9.62 -10.15
C ALA A 193 8.50 10.11 -11.33
N VAL A 194 7.64 9.26 -11.89
CA VAL A 194 6.66 9.64 -12.92
C VAL A 194 5.29 9.65 -12.28
N LEU A 195 4.67 10.82 -12.19
CA LEU A 195 3.30 10.94 -11.69
C LEU A 195 2.29 10.43 -12.73
N ALA A 196 1.10 10.07 -12.27
CA ALA A 196 0.00 9.73 -13.17
C ALA A 196 -0.33 10.94 -14.04
N PHE A 197 -0.26 10.79 -15.36
CA PHE A 197 -0.58 11.87 -16.28
C PHE A 197 -2.06 12.21 -16.20
N GLU A 198 -2.38 13.50 -16.21
CA GLU A 198 -3.75 13.97 -16.16
C GLU A 198 -4.50 13.64 -17.45
N ASN A 199 -5.68 13.05 -17.33
CA ASN A 199 -6.59 12.87 -18.44
C ASN A 199 -7.29 14.20 -18.77
N MET A 200 -6.86 14.86 -19.84
CA MET A 200 -7.47 16.08 -20.37
C MET A 200 -8.48 15.81 -21.49
N SER A 201 -8.95 14.56 -21.62
CA SER A 201 -10.02 14.17 -22.54
C SER A 201 -11.38 14.47 -21.90
N ARG A 202 -12.44 14.59 -22.72
CA ARG A 202 -13.81 14.86 -22.21
C ARG A 202 -14.49 13.62 -21.60
N ASP A 203 -13.85 12.46 -21.72
CA ASP A 203 -14.40 11.16 -21.41
C ASP A 203 -13.62 10.53 -20.23
N PRO A 204 -14.23 10.46 -19.04
CA PRO A 204 -13.65 9.80 -17.87
C PRO A 204 -13.36 8.31 -18.09
N GLU A 205 -14.04 7.64 -19.03
CA GLU A 205 -13.76 6.23 -19.33
C GLU A 205 -12.38 6.02 -19.95
N GLN A 206 -11.67 7.08 -20.31
CA GLN A 206 -10.32 7.03 -20.89
C GLN A 206 -9.21 7.20 -19.85
N GLU A 207 -9.55 7.22 -18.56
CA GLU A 207 -8.58 7.35 -17.48
C GLU A 207 -7.50 6.27 -17.51
N TYR A 208 -7.89 5.03 -17.83
CA TYR A 208 -6.95 3.89 -17.96
C TYR A 208 -5.88 4.13 -19.03
N PHE A 209 -6.17 4.97 -20.04
CA PHE A 209 -5.22 5.25 -21.12
C PHE A 209 -4.10 6.19 -20.66
N ALA A 210 -4.44 7.24 -19.90
CA ALA A 210 -3.43 8.14 -19.32
C ALA A 210 -2.57 7.41 -18.28
N ASP A 211 -3.21 6.56 -17.46
CA ASP A 211 -2.52 5.69 -16.51
C ASP A 211 -1.56 4.72 -17.22
N GLY A 212 -2.02 4.11 -18.32
CA GLY A 212 -1.25 3.19 -19.13
C GLY A 212 0.02 3.81 -19.72
N ILE A 213 -0.09 5.01 -20.30
CA ILE A 213 1.07 5.75 -20.81
C ILE A 213 2.08 6.05 -19.69
N SER A 214 1.59 6.50 -18.54
CA SER A 214 2.46 6.84 -17.41
C SER A 214 3.19 5.59 -16.89
N GLU A 215 2.50 4.45 -16.81
CA GLU A 215 3.06 3.16 -16.42
C GLU A 215 4.09 2.63 -17.42
N ASP A 216 3.84 2.78 -18.72
CA ASP A 216 4.79 2.38 -19.75
C ASP A 216 6.05 3.27 -19.73
N ILE A 217 5.92 4.58 -19.46
CA ILE A 217 7.09 5.46 -19.26
C ILE A 217 7.91 5.04 -18.03
N ILE A 218 7.26 4.71 -16.90
CA ILE A 218 7.96 4.17 -15.72
C ILE A 218 8.71 2.89 -16.08
N THR A 219 8.07 2.01 -16.84
CA THR A 219 8.64 0.73 -17.26
C THR A 219 9.86 0.93 -18.15
N GLU A 220 9.79 1.84 -19.13
CA GLU A 220 10.91 2.16 -20.01
C GLU A 220 12.06 2.84 -19.27
N LEU A 221 11.78 3.81 -18.40
CA LEU A 221 12.81 4.45 -17.58
C LEU A 221 13.52 3.47 -16.65
N SER A 222 12.80 2.48 -16.11
CA SER A 222 13.37 1.50 -15.18
C SER A 222 14.48 0.65 -15.83
N ARG A 223 14.46 0.49 -17.17
CA ARG A 223 15.47 -0.29 -17.89
C ARG A 223 16.86 0.34 -17.87
N PHE A 224 16.95 1.65 -17.66
CA PHE A 224 18.22 2.35 -17.54
C PHE A 224 18.82 2.08 -16.16
N SER A 225 19.83 1.22 -16.11
CA SER A 225 20.49 0.78 -14.88
C SER A 225 21.12 1.91 -14.07
N ASP A 226 21.46 3.03 -14.72
CA ASP A 226 22.01 4.23 -14.08
C ASP A 226 20.94 5.17 -13.52
N LEU A 227 19.65 4.89 -13.76
CA LEU A 227 18.53 5.59 -13.14
C LEU A 227 18.01 4.83 -11.93
N PHE A 228 17.53 5.58 -10.94
CA PHE A 228 16.70 5.08 -9.86
C PHE A 228 15.26 5.54 -10.10
N VAL A 229 14.34 4.61 -10.35
CA VAL A 229 12.98 4.93 -10.82
C VAL A 229 11.94 4.48 -9.81
N ILE A 230 11.10 5.41 -9.35
CA ILE A 230 10.02 5.08 -8.40
C ILE A 230 8.92 4.28 -9.09
N ALA A 231 8.47 3.23 -8.41
CA ALA A 231 7.41 2.35 -8.85
C ALA A 231 6.06 3.08 -8.95
N ARG A 232 5.24 2.61 -9.90
CA ARG A 232 3.88 3.10 -10.19
C ARG A 232 3.03 3.28 -8.92
N ASN A 233 2.98 2.27 -8.05
CA ASN A 233 2.13 2.28 -6.85
C ASN A 233 2.38 3.48 -5.96
N SER A 234 3.64 3.87 -5.79
CA SER A 234 4.01 5.02 -4.97
C SER A 234 3.69 6.35 -5.64
N SER A 235 4.02 6.50 -6.91
CA SER A 235 3.76 7.75 -7.64
C SER A 235 2.26 8.02 -7.84
N PHE A 236 1.46 6.98 -8.07
CA PHE A 236 0.04 7.12 -8.35
C PHE A 236 -0.80 7.48 -7.11
N ARG A 237 -0.22 7.43 -5.90
CA ARG A 237 -0.89 7.92 -4.68
C ARG A 237 -1.15 9.43 -4.71
N TYR A 238 -0.41 10.17 -5.51
CA TYR A 238 -0.58 11.61 -5.71
C TYR A 238 -1.63 11.95 -6.78
N LYS A 239 -2.16 10.94 -7.48
CA LYS A 239 -3.13 11.13 -8.55
C LYS A 239 -4.39 11.84 -8.04
N GLY A 240 -4.83 12.85 -8.79
CA GLY A 240 -6.04 13.62 -8.47
C GLY A 240 -5.92 14.53 -7.25
N ARG A 241 -4.69 14.77 -6.76
CA ARG A 241 -4.41 15.65 -5.62
C ARG A 241 -3.58 16.83 -6.09
N ALA A 242 -3.87 18.02 -5.55
CA ALA A 242 -3.00 19.17 -5.71
C ALA A 242 -1.84 19.07 -4.72
N VAL A 243 -0.67 18.63 -5.17
CA VAL A 243 0.49 18.34 -4.30
C VAL A 243 1.70 19.18 -4.69
N ASP A 244 2.42 19.71 -3.71
CA ASP A 244 3.71 20.37 -3.96
C ASP A 244 4.73 19.32 -4.43
N LEU A 245 5.28 19.49 -5.63
CA LEU A 245 6.29 18.58 -6.19
C LEU A 245 7.55 18.47 -5.32
N ARG A 246 7.84 19.50 -4.50
CA ARG A 246 8.92 19.42 -3.50
C ARG A 246 8.61 18.41 -2.40
N GLN A 247 7.35 18.33 -1.99
CA GLN A 247 6.89 17.32 -1.04
C GLN A 247 6.98 15.93 -1.67
N VAL A 248 6.52 15.76 -2.91
CA VAL A 248 6.64 14.50 -3.66
C VAL A 248 8.09 14.04 -3.72
N GLY A 249 9.02 14.94 -4.06
CA GLY A 249 10.46 14.63 -4.08
C GLY A 249 11.01 14.17 -2.74
N ARG A 250 10.61 14.80 -1.63
CA ARG A 250 11.03 14.41 -0.26
C ARG A 250 10.45 13.09 0.19
N GLU A 251 9.16 12.86 -0.06
CA GLU A 251 8.44 11.67 0.39
C GLU A 251 8.84 10.41 -0.39
N LEU A 252 9.11 10.56 -1.69
CA LEU A 252 9.59 9.48 -2.54
C LEU A 252 11.12 9.33 -2.53
N GLY A 253 11.83 10.35 -2.04
CA GLY A 253 13.29 10.40 -2.04
C GLY A 253 13.87 10.44 -3.45
N VAL A 254 13.35 11.34 -4.29
CA VAL A 254 13.81 11.52 -5.68
C VAL A 254 14.22 12.96 -5.96
N ARG A 255 15.18 13.13 -6.86
CA ARG A 255 15.63 14.44 -7.30
C ARG A 255 14.71 15.06 -8.35
N TYR A 256 14.14 14.23 -9.21
CA TYR A 256 13.32 14.68 -10.33
C TYR A 256 11.93 14.08 -10.31
N VAL A 257 10.96 14.85 -10.78
CA VAL A 257 9.58 14.40 -10.99
C VAL A 257 9.20 14.69 -12.44
N LEU A 258 8.66 13.67 -13.11
CA LEU A 258 8.04 13.77 -14.43
C LEU A 258 6.53 13.83 -14.24
N GLU A 259 5.92 14.90 -14.71
CA GLU A 259 4.46 15.06 -14.76
C GLU A 259 4.02 15.32 -16.19
N GLY A 260 2.72 15.19 -16.44
CA GLY A 260 2.20 15.33 -17.79
C GLY A 260 0.70 15.22 -17.88
N SER A 261 0.22 15.33 -19.12
CA SER A 261 -1.18 15.19 -19.44
C SER A 261 -1.39 14.51 -20.78
N VAL A 262 -2.48 13.77 -20.89
CA VAL A 262 -2.89 13.07 -22.10
C VAL A 262 -4.27 13.59 -22.52
N ARG A 263 -4.39 14.01 -23.78
CA ARG A 263 -5.67 14.31 -24.42
C ARG A 263 -5.84 13.43 -25.64
N ARG A 264 -6.82 12.53 -25.58
CA ARG A 264 -7.21 11.68 -26.70
C ARG A 264 -8.37 12.31 -27.46
N GLY A 265 -8.21 12.39 -28.77
CA GLY A 265 -9.28 12.65 -29.74
C GLY A 265 -9.55 11.39 -30.56
N ASN A 266 -10.36 11.50 -31.61
CA ASN A 266 -10.81 10.34 -32.39
C ASN A 266 -9.67 9.51 -32.99
N ASP A 267 -8.69 10.14 -33.67
CA ASP A 267 -7.54 9.47 -34.31
C ASP A 267 -6.18 10.03 -33.86
N ARG A 268 -6.18 10.93 -32.85
CA ARG A 268 -4.97 11.64 -32.41
C ARG A 268 -4.85 11.67 -30.90
N VAL A 269 -3.61 11.67 -30.45
CA VAL A 269 -3.26 11.81 -29.03
C VAL A 269 -2.31 12.99 -28.90
N ARG A 270 -2.61 13.86 -27.94
CA ARG A 270 -1.71 14.90 -27.47
C ARG A 270 -1.16 14.50 -26.11
N ILE A 271 0.15 14.44 -25.98
CA ILE A 271 0.83 14.17 -24.72
C ILE A 271 1.71 15.38 -24.41
N THR A 272 1.59 15.91 -23.20
CA THR A 272 2.52 16.91 -22.67
C THR A 272 3.29 16.24 -21.54
N ALA A 273 4.61 16.38 -21.52
CA ALA A 273 5.46 15.82 -20.47
C ALA A 273 6.46 16.87 -20.01
N GLN A 274 6.73 16.94 -18.71
CA GLN A 274 7.62 17.93 -18.11
C GLN A 274 8.45 17.32 -16.99
N LEU A 275 9.76 17.53 -17.05
CA LEU A 275 10.72 17.09 -16.05
C LEU A 275 11.08 18.25 -15.13
N ILE A 276 10.91 18.04 -13.83
CA ILE A 276 11.04 19.09 -12.82
C ILE A 276 12.06 18.66 -11.78
N ASP A 277 12.95 19.57 -11.40
CA ASP A 277 13.88 19.39 -10.28
C ASP A 277 13.11 19.61 -8.96
N ALA A 278 12.84 18.52 -8.24
CA ALA A 278 11.97 18.54 -7.06
C ALA A 278 12.58 19.30 -5.87
N ALA A 279 13.89 19.58 -5.86
CA ALA A 279 14.48 20.39 -4.80
C ALA A 279 14.21 21.89 -5.01
N SER A 280 14.23 22.34 -6.26
CA SER A 280 14.14 23.77 -6.62
C SER A 280 12.80 24.18 -7.21
N GLY A 281 12.00 23.24 -7.71
CA GLY A 281 10.78 23.49 -8.49
C GLY A 281 11.05 23.96 -9.93
N VAL A 282 12.29 23.92 -10.40
CA VAL A 282 12.67 24.39 -11.74
C VAL A 282 12.34 23.33 -12.79
N HIS A 283 11.65 23.75 -13.86
CA HIS A 283 11.43 22.92 -15.04
C HIS A 283 12.74 22.76 -15.81
N ARG A 284 13.19 21.51 -15.97
CA ARG A 284 14.41 21.15 -16.71
C ARG A 284 14.15 20.89 -18.17
N TRP A 285 12.97 20.35 -18.48
CA TRP A 285 12.55 20.01 -19.82
C TRP A 285 11.03 19.94 -19.88
N ALA A 286 10.47 20.33 -21.03
CA ALA A 286 9.06 20.22 -21.31
C ALA A 286 8.88 20.01 -22.81
N GLU A 287 8.04 19.07 -23.20
CA GLU A 287 7.79 18.75 -24.60
C GLU A 287 6.31 18.44 -24.82
N ARG A 288 5.85 18.67 -26.04
CA ARG A 288 4.49 18.39 -26.47
C ARG A 288 4.48 17.55 -27.74
N TYR A 289 3.88 16.39 -27.64
CA TYR A 289 3.71 15.44 -28.73
C TYR A 289 2.28 15.50 -29.26
N ASP A 290 2.13 15.59 -30.58
CA ASP A 290 0.83 15.63 -31.28
C ASP A 290 0.82 14.56 -32.39
N GLN A 291 0.54 13.31 -32.03
CA GLN A 291 0.66 12.15 -32.94
C GLN A 291 -0.68 11.50 -33.28
N LYS A 292 -0.67 10.60 -34.27
CA LYS A 292 -1.79 9.68 -34.52
C LYS A 292 -1.80 8.56 -33.48
N LEU A 293 -2.96 7.99 -33.19
CA LEU A 293 -3.10 6.90 -32.21
C LEU A 293 -2.16 5.71 -32.48
N LYS A 294 -1.98 5.35 -33.76
CA LYS A 294 -1.07 4.27 -34.17
C LYS A 294 0.42 4.53 -33.88
N ASP A 295 0.79 5.81 -33.72
CA ASP A 295 2.18 6.25 -33.53
C ASP A 295 2.46 6.60 -32.05
N VAL A 296 1.50 6.33 -31.14
CA VAL A 296 1.62 6.69 -29.71
C VAL A 296 2.78 5.98 -29.01
N PHE A 297 3.12 4.76 -29.46
CA PHE A 297 4.22 3.97 -28.90
C PHE A 297 5.59 4.63 -29.11
N ALA A 298 5.75 5.42 -30.18
CA ALA A 298 6.99 6.15 -30.38
C ALA A 298 7.20 7.25 -29.32
N ILE A 299 6.11 7.77 -28.74
CA ILE A 299 6.18 8.86 -27.75
C ILE A 299 6.74 8.37 -26.42
N GLN A 300 6.25 7.25 -25.88
CA GLN A 300 6.74 6.72 -24.60
C GLN A 300 8.26 6.43 -24.65
N ASP A 301 8.74 5.87 -25.75
CA ASP A 301 10.15 5.54 -25.93
C ASP A 301 11.00 6.81 -26.06
N ASP A 302 10.48 7.82 -26.77
CA ASP A 302 11.16 9.10 -26.95
C ASP A 302 11.24 9.90 -25.64
N VAL A 303 10.15 9.93 -24.86
CA VAL A 303 10.15 10.51 -23.52
C VAL A 303 11.17 9.81 -22.65
N ALA A 304 11.14 8.48 -22.55
CA ALA A 304 12.06 7.74 -21.68
C ALA A 304 13.54 7.97 -22.07
N ARG A 305 13.87 7.92 -23.38
CA ARG A 305 15.22 8.18 -23.88
C ARG A 305 15.67 9.61 -23.61
N THR A 306 14.80 10.59 -23.85
CA THR A 306 15.09 12.00 -23.63
C THR A 306 15.38 12.27 -22.15
N ILE A 307 14.53 11.75 -21.26
CA ILE A 307 14.73 11.88 -19.82
C ILE A 307 16.01 11.19 -19.37
N ALA A 308 16.30 9.98 -19.84
CA ALA A 308 17.55 9.29 -19.54
C ALA A 308 18.78 10.10 -20.00
N ALA A 309 18.74 10.68 -21.21
CA ALA A 309 19.82 11.50 -21.76
C ALA A 309 20.01 12.83 -21.00
N ILE A 310 18.94 13.41 -20.46
CA ILE A 310 19.03 14.62 -19.62
C ILE A 310 19.67 14.30 -18.26
N LEU A 311 19.33 13.14 -17.69
CA LEU A 311 19.66 12.81 -16.31
C LEU A 311 21.01 12.08 -16.14
N VAL A 312 21.48 11.37 -17.17
CA VAL A 312 22.67 10.51 -17.09
C VAL A 312 23.71 10.97 -18.12
N ALA A 313 24.96 11.17 -17.66
CA ALA A 313 26.06 11.65 -18.51
C ALA A 313 26.48 10.67 -19.62
N HIS A 314 26.34 9.35 -19.38
CA HIS A 314 26.63 8.30 -20.36
C HIS A 314 25.49 7.28 -20.37
N VAL A 315 24.54 7.42 -21.29
CA VAL A 315 23.47 6.44 -21.46
C VAL A 315 23.93 5.32 -22.39
N ASN A 316 23.90 4.07 -21.94
CA ASN A 316 24.10 2.91 -22.81
C ASN A 316 22.84 2.66 -23.68
N MET A 317 22.64 3.53 -24.67
CA MET A 317 21.45 3.51 -25.55
C MET A 317 21.30 2.16 -26.28
N ALA A 318 22.40 1.50 -26.63
CA ALA A 318 22.36 0.21 -27.33
C ALA A 318 21.83 -0.94 -26.46
N GLU A 319 22.02 -0.89 -25.14
CA GLU A 319 21.44 -1.86 -24.21
C GLU A 319 19.96 -1.55 -23.96
N ALA A 320 19.62 -0.27 -23.78
CA ALA A 320 18.24 0.19 -23.63
C ALA A 320 17.38 -0.16 -24.86
N GLU A 321 17.90 0.03 -26.08
CA GLU A 321 17.20 -0.30 -27.34
C GLU A 321 16.85 -1.79 -27.47
N ARG A 322 17.75 -2.70 -27.04
CA ARG A 322 17.46 -4.14 -27.05
C ARG A 322 16.43 -4.55 -25.99
N ALA A 323 16.23 -3.70 -24.99
CA ALA A 323 15.33 -3.94 -23.88
C ALA A 323 13.95 -3.30 -24.08
N LEU A 324 13.74 -2.39 -25.04
CA LEU A 324 12.47 -1.68 -25.24
C LEU A 324 11.25 -2.61 -25.24
N LEU A 325 10.16 -2.16 -24.63
CA LEU A 325 8.86 -2.80 -24.78
C LEU A 325 8.51 -2.86 -26.27
N LYS A 326 8.28 -4.08 -26.77
CA LYS A 326 7.76 -4.26 -28.11
C LYS A 326 6.27 -3.92 -28.11
N PRO A 327 5.84 -2.85 -28.80
CA PRO A 327 4.42 -2.53 -28.86
C PRO A 327 3.67 -3.62 -29.63
N PRO A 328 2.36 -3.78 -29.41
CA PRO A 328 1.56 -4.66 -30.24
C PRO A 328 1.45 -4.12 -31.66
N ALA A 329 1.06 -4.99 -32.59
CA ALA A 329 0.92 -4.64 -34.01
C ALA A 329 -0.12 -3.54 -34.27
N THR A 330 -1.09 -3.35 -33.37
CA THR A 330 -2.16 -2.38 -33.52
C THR A 330 -2.49 -1.69 -32.20
N TRP A 331 -3.00 -0.46 -32.32
CA TRP A 331 -3.55 0.29 -31.20
C TRP A 331 -4.68 -0.46 -30.49
N GLN A 332 -5.55 -1.16 -31.22
CA GLN A 332 -6.70 -1.86 -30.63
C GLN A 332 -6.26 -3.00 -29.70
N ALA A 333 -5.22 -3.75 -30.06
CA ALA A 333 -4.65 -4.76 -29.18
C ALA A 333 -4.07 -4.12 -27.90
N TYR A 334 -3.47 -2.94 -28.02
CA TYR A 334 -2.98 -2.18 -26.88
C TYR A 334 -4.10 -1.65 -25.97
N ASP A 335 -5.16 -1.07 -26.53
CA ASP A 335 -6.33 -0.56 -25.78
C ASP A 335 -6.92 -1.67 -24.89
N HIS A 336 -7.13 -2.87 -25.45
CA HIS A 336 -7.56 -4.04 -24.68
C HIS A 336 -6.56 -4.43 -23.59
N TYR A 337 -5.26 -4.46 -23.88
CA TYR A 337 -4.26 -4.77 -22.86
C TYR A 337 -4.24 -3.75 -21.71
N MET A 338 -4.39 -2.46 -22.01
CA MET A 338 -4.44 -1.41 -20.99
C MET A 338 -5.69 -1.53 -20.10
N ARG A 339 -6.85 -1.86 -20.69
CA ARG A 339 -8.07 -2.19 -19.93
C ARG A 339 -7.86 -3.43 -19.06
N ALA A 340 -7.15 -4.44 -19.57
CA ALA A 340 -6.80 -5.61 -18.78
C ALA A 340 -5.88 -5.26 -17.60
N ALA A 341 -4.87 -4.40 -17.81
CA ALA A 341 -3.97 -3.94 -16.76
C ALA A 341 -4.73 -3.16 -15.67
N ALA A 342 -5.66 -2.27 -16.06
CA ALA A 342 -6.52 -1.57 -15.12
C ALA A 342 -7.41 -2.53 -14.32
N ALA A 343 -8.07 -3.49 -14.98
CA ALA A 343 -8.86 -4.53 -14.30
C ALA A 343 -8.00 -5.39 -13.36
N TRP A 344 -6.75 -5.67 -13.74
CA TRP A 344 -5.81 -6.43 -12.93
C TRP A 344 -5.43 -5.69 -11.65
N ILE A 345 -5.17 -4.39 -11.72
CA ILE A 345 -4.90 -3.53 -10.55
C ILE A 345 -6.13 -3.50 -9.62
N SER A 346 -7.33 -3.35 -10.19
CA SER A 346 -8.59 -3.42 -9.44
C SER A 346 -8.77 -4.77 -8.74
N PHE A 347 -8.42 -5.88 -9.41
CA PHE A 347 -8.40 -7.21 -8.81
C PHE A 347 -7.39 -7.30 -7.65
N GLN A 348 -6.16 -6.80 -7.82
CA GLN A 348 -5.13 -6.87 -6.77
C GLN A 348 -5.53 -6.12 -5.49
N SER A 349 -6.36 -5.08 -5.62
CA SER A 349 -6.88 -4.31 -4.49
C SER A 349 -8.12 -4.94 -3.86
N SER A 350 -9.04 -5.47 -4.69
CA SER A 350 -10.37 -5.91 -4.25
C SER A 350 -10.51 -7.41 -4.01
N TRP A 351 -9.63 -8.22 -4.61
CA TRP A 351 -9.71 -9.69 -4.68
C TRP A 351 -11.03 -10.22 -5.26
N GLN A 352 -11.74 -9.41 -6.04
CA GLN A 352 -13.04 -9.77 -6.60
C GLN A 352 -12.90 -10.55 -7.91
N MET A 353 -13.50 -11.74 -7.97
CA MET A 353 -13.48 -12.61 -9.16
C MET A 353 -13.93 -11.95 -10.47
N PRO A 354 -14.96 -11.07 -10.49
CA PRO A 354 -15.32 -10.35 -11.71
C PRO A 354 -14.16 -9.56 -12.34
N GLU A 355 -13.29 -8.95 -11.54
CA GLU A 355 -12.14 -8.18 -12.06
C GLU A 355 -11.05 -9.11 -12.66
N LEU A 356 -10.84 -10.28 -12.06
CA LEU A 356 -9.96 -11.32 -12.62
C LEU A 356 -10.46 -11.79 -13.99
N LEU A 357 -11.78 -12.04 -14.11
CA LEU A 357 -12.39 -12.49 -15.35
C LEU A 357 -12.38 -11.39 -16.42
N ARG A 358 -12.65 -10.13 -16.05
CA ARG A 358 -12.51 -8.97 -16.96
C ARG A 358 -11.08 -8.83 -17.48
N THR A 359 -10.09 -8.98 -16.61
CA THR A 359 -8.67 -8.99 -16.99
C THR A 359 -8.41 -10.02 -18.08
N ARG A 360 -8.81 -11.28 -17.85
CA ARG A 360 -8.62 -12.37 -18.82
C ARG A 360 -9.40 -12.15 -20.12
N GLY A 361 -10.61 -11.61 -20.04
CA GLY A 361 -11.44 -11.28 -21.22
C GLY A 361 -10.74 -10.27 -22.13
N HIS A 362 -10.28 -9.15 -21.58
CA HIS A 362 -9.54 -8.15 -22.34
C HIS A 362 -8.19 -8.67 -22.87
N LEU A 363 -7.51 -9.55 -22.14
CA LEU A 363 -6.31 -10.23 -22.65
C LEU A 363 -6.63 -11.13 -23.85
N ALA A 364 -7.76 -11.84 -23.82
CA ALA A 364 -8.21 -12.67 -24.93
C ALA A 364 -8.56 -11.82 -26.17
N ASP A 365 -9.26 -10.69 -25.98
CA ASP A 365 -9.58 -9.75 -27.06
C ASP A 365 -8.31 -9.19 -27.70
N SER A 366 -7.33 -8.79 -26.87
CA SER A 366 -6.03 -8.30 -27.34
C SER A 366 -5.30 -9.36 -28.18
N LEU A 367 -5.26 -10.61 -27.70
CA LEU A 367 -4.61 -11.72 -28.41
C LEU A 367 -5.37 -12.19 -29.66
N ALA A 368 -6.68 -11.94 -29.74
CA ALA A 368 -7.44 -12.18 -30.96
C ALA A 368 -7.01 -11.24 -32.10
N ILE A 369 -6.55 -10.03 -31.74
CA ILE A 369 -6.04 -9.02 -32.67
C ILE A 369 -4.54 -9.24 -32.95
N ASP A 370 -3.73 -9.41 -31.91
CA ASP A 370 -2.29 -9.65 -32.01
C ASP A 370 -1.84 -10.84 -31.15
N ARG A 371 -1.75 -12.01 -31.78
CA ARG A 371 -1.28 -13.25 -31.15
C ARG A 371 0.19 -13.23 -30.72
N LYS A 372 0.96 -12.23 -31.13
CA LYS A 372 2.39 -12.11 -30.78
C LYS A 372 2.62 -11.14 -29.63
N TYR A 373 1.57 -10.60 -29.01
CA TYR A 373 1.72 -9.63 -27.94
C TYR A 373 2.15 -10.28 -26.61
N ALA A 374 3.46 -10.30 -26.38
CA ALA A 374 4.10 -11.03 -25.28
C ALA A 374 3.57 -10.68 -23.87
N ARG A 375 3.27 -9.40 -23.61
CA ARG A 375 2.79 -8.93 -22.30
C ARG A 375 1.45 -9.56 -21.91
N CYS A 376 0.60 -9.86 -22.88
CA CYS A 376 -0.67 -10.55 -22.63
C CYS A 376 -0.45 -11.94 -22.04
N TYR A 377 0.51 -12.69 -22.59
CA TYR A 377 0.83 -14.03 -22.10
C TYR A 377 1.42 -14.00 -20.68
N ALA A 378 2.26 -13.01 -20.38
CA ALA A 378 2.83 -12.88 -19.04
C ALA A 378 1.77 -12.53 -18.00
N MET A 379 0.90 -11.55 -18.30
CA MET A 379 -0.22 -11.21 -17.41
C MET A 379 -1.23 -12.35 -17.26
N LEU A 380 -1.52 -13.11 -18.34
CA LEU A 380 -2.33 -14.34 -18.24
C LEU A 380 -1.68 -15.36 -17.31
N ALA A 381 -0.36 -15.55 -17.38
CA ALA A 381 0.37 -16.42 -16.46
C ALA A 381 0.18 -15.97 -15.00
N SER A 382 0.29 -14.67 -14.72
CA SER A 382 -0.01 -14.11 -13.39
C SER A 382 -1.45 -14.38 -12.94
N THR A 383 -2.44 -14.21 -13.82
CA THR A 383 -3.85 -14.43 -13.46
C THR A 383 -4.13 -15.90 -13.12
N HIS A 384 -3.53 -16.85 -13.84
CA HIS A 384 -3.67 -18.28 -13.56
C HIS A 384 -2.88 -18.69 -12.32
N ARG A 385 -1.67 -18.16 -12.12
CA ARG A 385 -0.91 -18.36 -10.90
C ARG A 385 -1.69 -17.90 -9.66
N VAL A 386 -2.32 -16.73 -9.70
CA VAL A 386 -3.08 -16.23 -8.56
C VAL A 386 -4.29 -17.11 -8.26
N ALA A 387 -5.05 -17.53 -9.28
CA ALA A 387 -6.16 -18.46 -9.12
C ALA A 387 -5.70 -19.85 -8.63
N TRP A 388 -4.49 -20.27 -9.00
CA TRP A 388 -3.89 -21.51 -8.50
C TRP A 388 -3.47 -21.42 -7.03
N LEU A 389 -2.92 -20.30 -6.60
CA LEU A 389 -2.44 -20.08 -5.22
C LEU A 389 -3.55 -19.85 -4.19
N ASN A 390 -4.70 -19.36 -4.64
CA ASN A 390 -5.76 -18.89 -3.76
C ASN A 390 -7.07 -19.63 -4.05
N PRO A 391 -7.88 -19.98 -3.03
CA PRO A 391 -9.13 -20.73 -3.21
C PRO A 391 -10.26 -19.85 -3.78
N LEU A 392 -10.04 -19.29 -4.97
CA LEU A 392 -10.95 -18.37 -5.65
C LEU A 392 -11.98 -19.10 -6.52
N ASN A 393 -11.58 -20.24 -7.09
CA ASN A 393 -12.39 -21.09 -7.97
C ASN A 393 -11.74 -22.49 -8.07
N ASP A 394 -12.23 -23.32 -9.00
CA ASP A 394 -11.76 -24.68 -9.25
C ASP A 394 -10.32 -24.78 -9.78
N GLU A 395 -9.64 -23.65 -10.02
CA GLU A 395 -8.22 -23.63 -10.42
C GLU A 395 -7.28 -23.84 -9.23
N TYR A 396 -7.78 -23.68 -7.99
CA TYR A 396 -6.99 -23.76 -6.78
C TYR A 396 -6.23 -25.08 -6.66
N LEU A 397 -4.90 -24.99 -6.56
CA LEU A 397 -3.96 -26.11 -6.51
C LEU A 397 -4.08 -27.12 -7.67
N SER A 398 -4.74 -26.75 -8.77
CA SER A 398 -4.88 -27.61 -9.95
C SER A 398 -3.54 -27.79 -10.69
N PRO A 399 -3.04 -29.02 -10.89
CA PRO A 399 -1.78 -29.25 -11.61
C PRO A 399 -1.81 -28.74 -13.06
N THR A 400 -2.96 -28.84 -13.72
CA THR A 400 -3.12 -28.40 -15.12
C THR A 400 -3.02 -26.88 -15.24
N ILE A 401 -3.46 -26.14 -14.22
CA ILE A 401 -3.37 -24.68 -14.20
C ILE A 401 -1.95 -24.21 -13.93
N LEU A 402 -1.21 -24.90 -13.05
CA LEU A 402 0.21 -24.62 -12.87
C LEU A 402 0.99 -24.83 -14.17
N ASP A 403 0.73 -25.92 -14.89
CA ASP A 403 1.34 -26.20 -16.20
C ASP A 403 0.99 -25.14 -17.24
N LEU A 404 -0.26 -24.67 -17.25
CA LEU A 404 -0.70 -23.60 -18.11
C LEU A 404 0.02 -22.29 -17.81
N ALA A 405 0.15 -21.90 -16.54
CA ALA A 405 0.87 -20.69 -16.13
C ALA A 405 2.34 -20.73 -16.59
N ILE A 406 3.02 -21.89 -16.41
CA ILE A 406 4.40 -22.09 -16.90
C ILE A 406 4.47 -21.96 -18.43
N LYS A 407 3.52 -22.57 -19.16
CA LYS A 407 3.48 -22.50 -20.62
C LYS A 407 3.27 -21.07 -21.12
N LEU A 408 2.38 -20.32 -20.48
CA LEU A 408 2.11 -18.92 -20.81
C LEU A 408 3.34 -18.05 -20.58
N ALA A 409 4.01 -18.19 -19.43
CA ALA A 409 5.26 -17.46 -19.14
C ALA A 409 6.37 -17.78 -20.16
N ARG A 410 6.55 -19.06 -20.53
CA ARG A 410 7.49 -19.46 -21.60
C ARG A 410 7.12 -18.87 -22.96
N THR A 411 5.83 -18.77 -23.27
CA THR A 411 5.34 -18.16 -24.52
C THR A 411 5.66 -16.67 -24.55
N ALA A 412 5.43 -15.96 -23.44
CA ALA A 412 5.80 -14.56 -23.31
C ALA A 412 7.30 -14.34 -23.56
N ILE A 413 8.16 -15.17 -22.96
CA ILE A 413 9.62 -15.11 -23.15
C ILE A 413 10.02 -15.40 -24.60
N ALA A 414 9.41 -16.40 -25.24
CA ALA A 414 9.70 -16.74 -26.64
C ALA A 414 9.33 -15.60 -27.61
N LEU A 415 8.25 -14.86 -27.32
CA LEU A 415 7.82 -13.70 -28.10
C LEU A 415 8.65 -12.45 -27.78
N ASN A 416 8.99 -12.24 -26.52
CA ASN A 416 9.85 -11.14 -26.08
C ASN A 416 10.83 -11.57 -24.96
N PRO A 417 12.07 -11.93 -25.32
CA PRO A 417 13.11 -12.34 -24.37
C PRO A 417 13.64 -11.22 -23.46
N SER A 418 13.14 -9.99 -23.60
CA SER A 418 13.55 -8.82 -22.81
C SER A 418 12.51 -8.42 -21.75
N LEU A 419 11.53 -9.29 -21.43
CA LEU A 419 10.52 -9.06 -20.40
C LEU A 419 10.93 -9.68 -19.05
N PRO A 420 11.44 -8.90 -18.08
CA PRO A 420 11.86 -9.44 -16.79
C PRO A 420 10.70 -10.06 -16.00
N GLU A 421 9.49 -9.47 -16.10
CA GLU A 421 8.29 -9.97 -15.43
C GLU A 421 7.89 -11.38 -15.90
N ALA A 422 8.07 -11.71 -17.18
CA ALA A 422 7.81 -13.05 -17.70
C ALA A 422 8.78 -14.10 -17.11
N TYR A 423 10.05 -13.72 -16.90
CA TYR A 423 11.03 -14.59 -16.23
C TYR A 423 10.73 -14.75 -14.73
N ALA A 424 10.31 -13.68 -14.05
CA ALA A 424 9.89 -13.74 -12.65
C ALA A 424 8.66 -14.65 -12.47
N GLU A 425 7.66 -14.52 -13.33
CA GLU A 425 6.53 -15.46 -13.37
C GLU A 425 7.00 -16.89 -13.64
N LEU A 426 7.86 -17.11 -14.63
CA LEU A 426 8.35 -18.44 -14.95
C LEU A 426 9.04 -19.09 -13.73
N GLY A 427 9.98 -18.38 -13.10
CA GLY A 427 10.71 -18.91 -11.95
C GLY A 427 9.80 -19.19 -10.75
N TYR A 428 8.85 -18.29 -10.48
CA TYR A 428 7.91 -18.45 -9.39
C TYR A 428 7.00 -19.66 -9.58
N ASN A 429 6.58 -19.95 -10.80
CA ASN A 429 5.74 -21.12 -11.08
C ASN A 429 6.58 -22.41 -11.15
N ILE A 430 7.78 -22.39 -11.73
CA ILE A 430 8.67 -23.56 -11.82
C ILE A 430 9.13 -24.04 -10.44
N ILE A 431 9.37 -23.13 -9.48
CA ILE A 431 9.81 -23.54 -8.14
C ILE A 431 8.77 -24.40 -7.41
N ARG A 432 7.49 -24.30 -7.78
CA ARG A 432 6.40 -25.18 -7.28
C ARG A 432 6.56 -26.63 -7.75
N LYS A 433 7.31 -26.86 -8.82
CA LYS A 433 7.73 -28.18 -9.29
C LYS A 433 9.08 -28.63 -8.74
N ARG A 434 9.68 -27.86 -7.81
CA ARG A 434 10.99 -28.11 -7.22
C ARG A 434 12.15 -28.16 -8.21
N ASP A 435 11.98 -27.59 -9.40
CA ASP A 435 13.08 -27.37 -10.34
C ASP A 435 13.78 -26.06 -9.97
N PHE A 436 14.59 -26.15 -8.91
CA PHE A 436 15.25 -25.00 -8.29
C PHE A 436 16.26 -24.33 -9.23
N ASP A 437 16.94 -25.11 -10.05
CA ASP A 437 17.98 -24.59 -10.93
C ASP A 437 17.35 -23.79 -12.08
N ALA A 438 16.26 -24.28 -12.69
CA ALA A 438 15.54 -23.52 -13.70
C ALA A 438 14.84 -22.28 -13.11
N ALA A 439 14.32 -22.36 -11.88
CA ALA A 439 13.74 -21.21 -11.19
C ALA A 439 14.79 -20.12 -10.91
N THR A 440 15.98 -20.52 -10.45
CA THR A 440 17.10 -19.61 -10.19
C THR A 440 17.58 -18.97 -11.49
N ALA A 441 17.78 -19.76 -12.56
CA ALA A 441 18.19 -19.23 -13.86
C ALA A 441 17.19 -18.20 -14.43
N ALA A 442 15.89 -18.43 -14.24
CA ALA A 442 14.87 -17.46 -14.61
C ALA A 442 14.97 -16.18 -13.78
N ALA A 443 15.13 -16.29 -12.45
CA ALA A 443 15.29 -15.13 -11.58
C ALA A 443 16.54 -14.29 -11.91
N GLU A 444 17.68 -14.93 -12.15
CA GLU A 444 18.92 -14.26 -12.60
C GLU A 444 18.71 -13.51 -13.91
N ARG A 445 17.99 -14.13 -14.86
CA ARG A 445 17.71 -13.49 -16.13
C ARG A 445 16.80 -12.26 -15.97
N ALA A 446 15.82 -12.31 -15.07
CA ALA A 446 14.98 -11.15 -14.77
C ALA A 446 15.81 -9.97 -14.23
N LEU A 447 16.69 -10.23 -13.26
CA LEU A 447 17.57 -9.21 -12.67
C LEU A 447 18.57 -8.63 -13.70
N ALA A 448 19.12 -9.48 -14.57
CA ALA A 448 20.05 -9.05 -15.61
C ALA A 448 19.39 -8.18 -16.69
N LEU A 449 18.08 -8.32 -16.91
CA LEU A 449 17.34 -7.53 -17.91
C LEU A 449 16.97 -6.14 -17.41
N ASN A 450 16.79 -5.95 -16.11
CA ASN A 450 16.39 -4.68 -15.53
C ASN A 450 16.82 -4.62 -14.05
N PRO A 451 17.89 -3.86 -13.71
CA PRO A 451 18.34 -3.72 -12.33
C PRO A 451 17.37 -2.97 -11.40
N ASN A 452 16.44 -2.18 -11.96
CA ASN A 452 15.34 -1.56 -11.20
C ASN A 452 14.10 -2.49 -11.10
N PHE A 453 14.15 -3.71 -11.65
CA PHE A 453 13.09 -4.69 -11.49
C PHE A 453 13.24 -5.39 -10.13
N ALA A 454 12.71 -4.75 -9.09
CA ALA A 454 12.60 -5.33 -7.76
C ALA A 454 11.20 -5.89 -7.54
N ASP A 455 11.12 -7.22 -7.51
CA ASP A 455 9.85 -7.94 -7.46
C ASP A 455 9.89 -9.01 -6.37
N TYR A 456 8.83 -9.06 -5.57
CA TYR A 456 8.71 -9.98 -4.44
C TYR A 456 8.83 -11.45 -4.86
N ARG A 457 8.45 -11.80 -6.10
CA ARG A 457 8.56 -13.15 -6.65
C ARG A 457 10.03 -13.60 -6.73
N LEU A 458 10.93 -12.67 -7.07
CA LEU A 458 12.37 -12.95 -7.09
C LEU A 458 12.90 -13.18 -5.67
N ALA A 459 12.50 -12.34 -4.72
CA ALA A 459 12.83 -12.55 -3.31
C ALA A 459 12.35 -13.93 -2.82
N GLN A 460 11.15 -14.35 -3.24
CA GLN A 460 10.66 -15.69 -2.91
C GLN A 460 11.54 -16.81 -3.46
N ILE A 461 11.92 -16.71 -4.73
CA ILE A 461 12.78 -17.71 -5.37
C ILE A 461 14.09 -17.83 -4.61
N PHE A 462 14.74 -16.70 -4.28
CA PHE A 462 16.05 -16.73 -3.62
C PHE A 462 16.01 -17.29 -2.19
N TYR A 463 15.05 -16.90 -1.33
CA TYR A 463 15.00 -17.53 -0.01
C TYR A 463 14.68 -19.03 -0.14
N SER A 464 13.86 -19.41 -1.12
CA SER A 464 13.45 -20.81 -1.32
C SER A 464 14.60 -21.71 -1.75
N VAL A 465 15.60 -21.18 -2.48
CA VAL A 465 16.80 -21.93 -2.88
C VAL A 465 17.95 -21.83 -1.86
N GLY A 466 17.70 -21.23 -0.70
CA GLY A 466 18.68 -21.10 0.38
C GLY A 466 19.60 -19.88 0.27
N GLU A 467 19.15 -18.83 -0.41
CA GLU A 467 19.84 -17.54 -0.55
C GLU A 467 19.04 -16.37 0.07
N PRO A 468 18.65 -16.45 1.36
CA PRO A 468 17.80 -15.44 2.00
C PRO A 468 18.42 -14.04 2.04
N ALA A 469 19.74 -13.91 2.12
CA ALA A 469 20.41 -12.60 2.07
C ALA A 469 20.11 -11.82 0.77
N ARG A 470 20.03 -12.52 -0.36
CA ARG A 470 19.63 -11.90 -1.65
C ARG A 470 18.14 -11.55 -1.67
N ALA A 471 17.31 -12.39 -1.07
CA ALA A 471 15.89 -12.09 -0.92
C ALA A 471 15.66 -10.80 -0.11
N ILE A 472 16.40 -10.61 0.99
CA ILE A 472 16.37 -9.38 1.78
C ILE A 472 16.79 -8.17 0.94
N ALA A 473 17.88 -8.28 0.17
CA ALA A 473 18.35 -7.19 -0.68
C ALA A 473 17.29 -6.78 -1.72
N ILE A 474 16.63 -7.74 -2.37
CA ILE A 474 15.56 -7.49 -3.34
C ILE A 474 14.33 -6.88 -2.66
N ALA A 475 13.91 -7.41 -1.51
CA ALA A 475 12.78 -6.87 -0.76
C ALA A 475 13.04 -5.41 -0.32
N LYS A 476 14.24 -5.11 0.19
CA LYS A 476 14.64 -3.74 0.57
C LYS A 476 14.69 -2.81 -0.63
N LEU A 477 15.23 -3.27 -1.77
CA LEU A 477 15.20 -2.49 -3.00
C LEU A 477 13.75 -2.21 -3.46
N GLN A 478 12.88 -3.22 -3.41
CA GLN A 478 11.47 -3.07 -3.75
C GLN A 478 10.78 -2.02 -2.86
N MET A 479 10.99 -2.06 -1.55
CA MET A 479 10.44 -1.06 -0.62
C MET A 479 11.04 0.34 -0.86
N ARG A 480 12.28 0.43 -1.36
CA ARG A 480 12.92 1.71 -1.66
C ARG A 480 12.42 2.31 -2.98
N LEU A 481 12.16 1.48 -3.99
CA LEU A 481 11.54 1.86 -5.26
C LEU A 481 10.03 2.14 -5.09
N ASP A 482 9.38 1.49 -4.14
CA ASP A 482 7.96 1.66 -3.80
C ASP A 482 7.81 2.06 -2.30
N PRO A 483 8.10 3.30 -1.88
CA PRO A 483 7.96 3.77 -0.48
C PRO A 483 6.58 3.57 0.16
N PHE A 484 5.57 3.29 -0.65
CA PHE A 484 4.21 2.99 -0.25
C PHE A 484 3.79 1.56 -0.57
N HIS A 485 4.77 0.66 -0.66
CA HIS A 485 4.62 -0.74 -1.04
C HIS A 485 3.50 -1.51 -0.34
N PRO A 486 2.93 -2.53 -1.02
CA PRO A 486 2.05 -3.50 -0.39
C PRO A 486 2.81 -4.42 0.59
N HIS A 487 2.07 -5.29 1.28
CA HIS A 487 2.59 -6.21 2.30
C HIS A 487 3.62 -7.25 1.78
N PHE A 488 3.68 -7.53 0.47
CA PHE A 488 4.52 -8.61 -0.04
C PHE A 488 6.03 -8.40 0.16
N ALA A 489 6.54 -7.19 -0.05
CA ALA A 489 7.98 -6.92 0.14
C ALA A 489 8.44 -7.12 1.61
N PRO A 490 7.79 -6.51 2.63
CA PRO A 490 8.14 -6.76 4.02
C PRO A 490 7.88 -8.22 4.42
N LEU A 491 6.86 -8.88 3.86
CA LEU A 491 6.65 -10.32 4.08
C LEU A 491 7.85 -11.15 3.61
N MET A 492 8.35 -10.90 2.40
CA MET A 492 9.51 -11.62 1.87
C MET A 492 10.78 -11.34 2.69
N ALA A 493 10.98 -10.09 3.14
CA ALA A 493 12.08 -9.74 4.04
C ALA A 493 11.98 -10.51 5.37
N GLY A 494 10.80 -10.53 5.99
CA GLY A 494 10.57 -11.21 7.26
C GLY A 494 10.77 -12.73 7.17
N VAL A 495 10.27 -13.36 6.11
CA VAL A 495 10.50 -14.79 5.82
C VAL A 495 12.00 -15.08 5.61
N ALA A 496 12.70 -14.23 4.86
CA ALA A 496 14.12 -14.41 4.63
C ALA A 496 14.97 -14.24 5.91
N HIS A 497 14.66 -13.25 6.76
CA HIS A 497 15.27 -13.08 8.08
C HIS A 497 14.98 -14.28 9.00
N TYR A 498 13.78 -14.86 8.94
CA TYR A 498 13.46 -16.10 9.66
C TYR A 498 14.39 -17.25 9.26
N HIS A 499 14.63 -17.44 7.95
CA HIS A 499 15.56 -18.46 7.45
C HIS A 499 17.02 -18.20 7.84
N LEU A 500 17.41 -16.94 8.07
CA LEU A 500 18.71 -16.58 8.64
C LEU A 500 18.77 -16.71 10.17
N LYS A 501 17.65 -17.03 10.83
CA LYS A 501 17.51 -17.07 12.30
C LYS A 501 17.70 -15.68 12.95
N GLU A 502 17.49 -14.61 12.19
CA GLU A 502 17.52 -13.22 12.63
C GLU A 502 16.11 -12.84 13.13
N TYR A 503 15.68 -13.47 14.23
CA TYR A 503 14.26 -13.47 14.60
C TYR A 503 13.70 -12.09 15.00
N HIS A 504 14.53 -11.17 15.49
CA HIS A 504 14.07 -9.81 15.79
C HIS A 504 13.74 -9.02 14.52
N ASP A 505 14.58 -9.13 13.48
CA ASP A 505 14.29 -8.53 12.17
C ASP A 505 13.11 -9.25 11.50
N ALA A 506 13.03 -10.57 11.61
CA ALA A 506 11.89 -11.34 11.13
C ALA A 506 10.58 -10.85 11.78
N GLN A 507 10.57 -10.67 13.10
CA GLN A 507 9.42 -10.14 13.84
C GLN A 507 9.04 -8.76 13.31
N HIS A 508 9.99 -7.83 13.20
CA HIS A 508 9.75 -6.48 12.71
C HIS A 508 9.06 -6.46 11.34
N TRP A 509 9.65 -7.15 10.36
CA TRP A 509 9.15 -7.14 8.98
C TRP A 509 7.85 -7.93 8.81
N LEU A 510 7.67 -9.05 9.54
CA LEU A 510 6.41 -9.82 9.51
C LEU A 510 5.27 -9.03 10.15
N THR A 511 5.52 -8.33 11.26
CA THR A 511 4.53 -7.43 11.88
C THR A 511 4.16 -6.29 10.93
N GLU A 512 5.14 -5.67 10.25
CA GLU A 512 4.82 -4.64 9.24
C GLU A 512 3.97 -5.19 8.09
N ALA A 513 4.31 -6.39 7.59
CA ALA A 513 3.55 -7.04 6.53
C ALA A 513 2.10 -7.32 6.94
N ILE A 514 1.88 -7.86 8.15
CA ILE A 514 0.56 -8.15 8.70
C ILE A 514 -0.22 -6.87 8.98
N GLY A 515 0.43 -5.80 9.47
CA GLY A 515 -0.21 -4.50 9.65
C GLY A 515 -0.81 -3.95 8.35
N ARG A 516 -0.18 -4.25 7.20
CA ARG A 516 -0.67 -3.88 5.87
C ARG A 516 -1.69 -4.89 5.30
N ALA A 517 -1.67 -6.14 5.75
CA ALA A 517 -2.58 -7.20 5.31
C ALA A 517 -2.99 -8.11 6.49
N PRO A 518 -3.94 -7.68 7.34
CA PRO A 518 -4.26 -8.38 8.59
C PRO A 518 -4.87 -9.77 8.44
N ASN A 519 -5.26 -10.16 7.23
CA ASN A 519 -5.83 -11.48 6.95
C ASN A 519 -4.85 -12.40 6.19
N HIS A 520 -3.55 -12.07 6.18
CA HIS A 520 -2.55 -12.83 5.42
C HIS A 520 -2.06 -14.07 6.20
N GLN A 521 -2.75 -15.20 6.05
CA GLN A 521 -2.50 -16.46 6.79
C GLN A 521 -1.02 -16.90 6.81
N TYR A 522 -0.31 -16.80 5.68
CA TYR A 522 1.10 -17.19 5.59
C TYR A 522 2.02 -16.26 6.41
N GLY A 523 1.64 -15.00 6.58
CA GLY A 523 2.37 -14.04 7.42
C GLY A 523 2.22 -14.41 8.90
N HIS A 524 0.99 -14.66 9.35
CA HIS A 524 0.70 -15.10 10.71
C HIS A 524 1.42 -16.41 11.07
N ALA A 525 1.47 -17.37 10.14
CA ALA A 525 2.19 -18.63 10.36
C ALA A 525 3.69 -18.41 10.62
N PHE A 526 4.35 -17.57 9.80
CA PHE A 526 5.76 -17.23 10.02
C PHE A 526 5.97 -16.39 11.29
N LEU A 527 5.05 -15.48 11.63
CA LEU A 527 5.16 -14.67 12.84
C LEU A 527 4.97 -15.53 14.10
N ALA A 528 4.02 -16.47 14.08
CA ALA A 528 3.84 -17.47 15.14
C ALA A 528 5.11 -18.30 15.36
N ALA A 529 5.70 -18.82 14.27
CA ALA A 529 6.96 -19.55 14.32
C ALA A 529 8.12 -18.67 14.82
N THR A 530 8.16 -17.39 14.44
CA THR A 530 9.18 -16.42 14.89
C THR A 530 9.08 -16.18 16.39
N TYR A 531 7.89 -15.89 16.92
CA TYR A 531 7.68 -15.73 18.36
C TYR A 531 8.03 -17.00 19.13
N ALA A 532 7.70 -18.17 18.58
CA ALA A 532 8.06 -19.44 19.18
C ALA A 532 9.59 -19.61 19.27
N GLN A 533 10.34 -19.28 18.23
CA GLN A 533 11.81 -19.36 18.28
C GLN A 533 12.44 -18.31 19.22
N LEU A 534 11.77 -17.17 19.44
CA LEU A 534 12.16 -16.16 20.43
C LEU A 534 11.80 -16.53 21.89
N GLY A 535 11.10 -17.64 22.13
CA GLY A 535 10.61 -18.01 23.47
C GLY A 535 9.36 -17.25 23.92
N ARG A 536 8.78 -16.40 23.06
CA ARG A 536 7.56 -15.60 23.33
C ARG A 536 6.30 -16.44 23.07
N MET A 537 6.05 -17.42 23.94
CA MET A 537 5.03 -18.45 23.73
C MET A 537 3.59 -17.91 23.71
N GLU A 538 3.29 -16.86 24.47
CA GLU A 538 1.96 -16.25 24.49
C GLU A 538 1.65 -15.57 23.15
N ASP A 539 2.58 -14.75 22.65
CA ASP A 539 2.47 -14.12 21.32
C ASP A 539 2.40 -15.16 20.21
N ALA A 540 3.20 -16.24 20.30
CA ALA A 540 3.16 -17.33 19.33
C ALA A 540 1.78 -18.00 19.25
N ARG A 541 1.12 -18.23 20.39
CA ARG A 541 -0.23 -18.79 20.45
C ARG A 541 -1.29 -17.82 19.95
N ALA A 542 -1.11 -16.52 20.19
CA ALA A 542 -2.02 -15.49 19.67
C ALA A 542 -2.01 -15.50 18.14
N GLU A 543 -0.82 -15.50 17.52
CA GLU A 543 -0.68 -15.60 16.06
C GLU A 543 -1.17 -16.96 15.51
N ALA A 544 -0.92 -18.06 16.23
CA ALA A 544 -1.46 -19.37 15.85
C ALA A 544 -3.00 -19.41 15.86
N SER A 545 -3.62 -18.71 16.83
CA SER A 545 -5.08 -18.56 16.89
C SER A 545 -5.60 -17.79 15.68
N GLU A 546 -4.84 -16.80 15.21
CA GLU A 546 -5.21 -16.03 14.02
C GLU A 546 -5.09 -16.84 12.72
N VAL A 547 -4.07 -17.68 12.61
CA VAL A 547 -3.97 -18.68 11.53
C VAL A 547 -5.21 -19.58 11.50
N LEU A 548 -5.66 -20.08 12.66
CA LEU A 548 -6.84 -20.94 12.77
C LEU A 548 -8.16 -20.17 12.56
N ARG A 549 -8.22 -18.88 12.91
CA ARG A 549 -9.36 -18.02 12.60
C ARG A 549 -9.53 -17.84 11.09
N LEU A 550 -8.42 -17.62 10.38
CA LEU A 550 -8.40 -17.47 8.92
C LEU A 550 -8.66 -18.79 8.20
N ASN A 551 -8.15 -19.90 8.74
CA ASN A 551 -8.35 -21.23 8.19
C ASN A 551 -8.51 -22.27 9.30
N PRO A 552 -9.77 -22.59 9.67
CA PRO A 552 -10.06 -23.58 10.72
C PRO A 552 -9.57 -25.00 10.40
N ARG A 553 -9.22 -25.29 9.14
CA ARG A 553 -8.67 -26.57 8.69
C ARG A 553 -7.16 -26.53 8.47
N TYR A 554 -6.48 -25.47 8.93
CA TYR A 554 -5.04 -25.36 8.82
C TYR A 554 -4.36 -26.56 9.49
N SER A 555 -3.28 -27.05 8.88
CA SER A 555 -2.39 -28.04 9.48
C SER A 555 -0.95 -27.79 9.06
N ILE A 556 -0.01 -28.20 9.91
CA ILE A 556 1.42 -28.17 9.61
C ILE A 556 1.70 -29.05 8.40
N SER A 557 1.09 -30.23 8.31
CA SER A 557 1.18 -31.12 7.15
C SER A 557 0.66 -30.49 5.85
N GLY A 558 -0.42 -29.69 5.91
CA GLY A 558 -0.91 -28.91 4.78
C GLY A 558 0.10 -27.84 4.37
N THR A 559 0.71 -27.18 5.35
CA THR A 559 1.78 -26.20 5.13
C THR A 559 3.02 -26.86 4.54
N GLN A 560 3.44 -28.04 4.99
CA GLN A 560 4.56 -28.78 4.40
C GLN A 560 4.31 -29.11 2.93
N LYS A 561 3.06 -29.43 2.54
CA LYS A 561 2.69 -29.65 1.14
C LYS A 561 2.73 -28.35 0.33
N GLN A 562 2.33 -27.21 0.90
CA GLN A 562 2.33 -25.90 0.24
C GLN A 562 3.72 -25.21 0.22
N VAL A 563 4.53 -25.42 1.26
CA VAL A 563 5.90 -24.88 1.48
C VAL A 563 6.97 -25.86 1.00
N SER A 564 6.58 -26.86 0.21
CA SER A 564 7.46 -27.78 -0.54
C SER A 564 8.38 -27.07 -1.56
N ILE A 565 8.39 -25.73 -1.58
CA ILE A 565 9.28 -24.90 -2.38
C ILE A 565 10.66 -24.68 -1.76
N LEU A 566 10.89 -25.10 -0.51
CA LEU A 566 12.21 -24.96 0.10
C LEU A 566 13.16 -26.06 -0.42
N LYS A 567 14.30 -25.66 -0.97
CA LYS A 567 15.36 -26.55 -1.46
C LYS A 567 16.04 -27.30 -0.32
N ARG A 568 16.27 -26.61 0.81
CA ARG A 568 16.94 -27.16 1.98
C ARG A 568 15.91 -27.76 2.94
N ALA A 569 16.12 -29.01 3.34
CA ALA A 569 15.25 -29.70 4.30
C ALA A 569 15.30 -29.03 5.68
N GLU A 570 16.48 -28.56 6.10
CA GLU A 570 16.69 -27.85 7.37
C GLU A 570 15.80 -26.60 7.51
N ASP A 571 15.58 -25.84 6.44
CA ASP A 571 14.72 -24.65 6.47
C ASP A 571 13.25 -25.02 6.72
N LEU A 572 12.80 -26.11 6.13
CA LEU A 572 11.44 -26.63 6.33
C LEU A 572 11.27 -27.23 7.73
N GLU A 573 12.23 -28.02 8.19
CA GLU A 573 12.24 -28.61 9.53
C GLU A 573 12.22 -27.53 10.61
N HIS A 574 13.00 -26.46 10.42
CA HIS A 574 13.06 -25.33 11.34
C HIS A 574 11.71 -24.59 11.43
N LEU A 575 11.06 -24.35 10.29
CA LEU A 575 9.72 -23.76 10.25
C LEU A 575 8.70 -24.66 10.96
N VAL A 576 8.70 -25.95 10.65
CA VAL A 576 7.79 -26.95 11.25
C VAL A 576 7.95 -27.02 12.77
N ASP A 577 9.19 -26.98 13.27
CA ASP A 577 9.47 -26.90 14.70
C ASP A 577 8.86 -25.63 15.33
N GLY A 578 9.04 -24.47 14.70
CA GLY A 578 8.45 -23.21 15.16
C GLY A 578 6.92 -23.24 15.19
N LEU A 579 6.28 -23.74 14.13
CA LEU A 579 4.82 -23.88 14.05
C LEU A 579 4.27 -24.85 15.12
N ARG A 580 4.98 -25.95 15.37
CA ARG A 580 4.63 -26.92 16.42
C ARG A 580 4.73 -26.29 17.81
N LYS A 581 5.81 -25.57 18.09
CA LYS A 581 6.01 -24.83 19.36
C LYS A 581 4.93 -23.77 19.56
N ALA A 582 4.47 -23.11 18.49
CA ALA A 582 3.36 -22.15 18.54
C ALA A 582 1.98 -22.79 18.82
N GLY A 583 1.88 -24.12 18.77
CA GLY A 583 0.64 -24.86 19.05
C GLY A 583 -0.26 -25.09 17.84
N LEU A 584 0.26 -24.93 16.62
CA LEU A 584 -0.51 -25.25 15.41
C LEU A 584 -0.68 -26.77 15.25
N PRO A 585 -1.85 -27.22 14.76
CA PRO A 585 -2.15 -28.65 14.62
C PRO A 585 -1.24 -29.33 13.58
N PRO A 586 -0.82 -30.58 13.83
CA PRO A 586 0.08 -31.33 12.94
C PRO A 586 -0.48 -31.60 11.54
#